data_AF-A0A2V8DN59-F1
#
_entry.id   AF-A0A2V8DN59-F1
#
_cell.length_a   1.000
_cell.length_b   1.000
_cell.length_c   1.000
_cell.angle_alpha   90.00
_cell.angle_beta   90.00
_cell.angle_gamma   90.00
#
_symmetry.space_group_name_H-M   'P 1'
#
loop_
_entity.id
_entity.type
_entity.pdbx_description
1 polymer ?
#
loop_
_entity_poly.entity_id
_entity_poly.type
_entity_poly.pdbx_seq_one_letter_code
_entity_poly.pdbx_strand_id
1 'polypeptide(L)'
;MPKRTFKDKLSLKSGSLQMELSYYGRAHTSGDIVIVFPSMRLAHVGDLFAWRGVPRLFAEDGGSTIQFPDTLTKAQAAIKNVDTIITGHNTVMKWQDWVDQRDFVAEYVRQIQAAFKAGKSVDDAVAGMTWPDRFKVCPQNDTFVSQYDADYPKFHNDCTYRTDQLKTDTQYAYDELNKK
;
A
#
# COMPACT_ATOMS: atom_id res chain seq x y z
N MET A 1 -10.58 -22.46 3.20
CA MET A 1 -11.50 -21.45 2.64
C MET A 1 -12.19 -20.69 3.77
N PRO A 2 -12.48 -19.39 3.61
CA PRO A 2 -13.18 -18.60 4.62
C PRO A 2 -14.59 -19.14 4.85
N LYS A 3 -15.06 -19.11 6.11
CA LYS A 3 -16.43 -19.50 6.47
C LYS A 3 -17.45 -18.38 6.29
N ARG A 4 -16.98 -17.14 6.14
CA ARG A 4 -17.79 -15.93 5.95
C ARG A 4 -17.06 -14.98 5.02
N THR A 5 -17.79 -14.42 4.07
CA THR A 5 -17.31 -13.39 3.15
C THR A 5 -18.28 -12.22 3.16
N PHE A 6 -17.86 -11.08 2.63
CA PHE A 6 -18.68 -9.89 2.44
C PHE A 6 -18.30 -9.21 1.13
N LYS A 7 -19.18 -8.37 0.59
CA LYS A 7 -18.93 -7.63 -0.66
C LYS A 7 -18.26 -6.28 -0.39
N ASP A 8 -18.95 -5.42 0.34
CA ASP A 8 -18.50 -4.03 0.55
C ASP A 8 -18.13 -3.76 2.00
N LYS A 9 -19.03 -4.07 2.94
CA LYS A 9 -18.84 -3.81 4.37
C LYS A 9 -19.32 -4.97 5.23
N LEU A 10 -18.69 -5.12 6.39
CA LEU A 10 -19.10 -6.05 7.42
C LEU A 10 -18.76 -5.48 8.80
N SER A 11 -19.75 -5.37 9.68
CA SER A 11 -19.51 -5.06 11.09
C SER A 11 -19.52 -6.33 11.92
N LEU A 12 -18.50 -6.48 12.75
CA LEU A 12 -18.38 -7.58 13.72
C LEU A 12 -18.31 -7.00 15.13
N LYS A 13 -18.84 -7.76 16.09
CA LYS A 13 -18.74 -7.44 17.51
C LYS A 13 -18.28 -8.68 18.28
N SER A 14 -17.37 -8.47 19.22
CA SER A 14 -16.93 -9.49 20.18
C SER A 14 -16.76 -8.83 21.55
N GLY A 15 -17.70 -9.09 22.46
CA GLY A 15 -17.80 -8.33 23.71
C GLY A 15 -17.97 -6.83 23.44
N SER A 16 -17.08 -6.01 23.99
CA SER A 16 -17.04 -4.55 23.76
C SER A 16 -16.28 -4.15 22.49
N LEU A 17 -15.62 -5.08 21.82
CA LEU A 17 -14.85 -4.81 20.60
C LEU A 17 -15.80 -4.68 19.40
N GLN A 18 -15.79 -3.53 18.73
CA GLN A 18 -16.44 -3.29 17.46
C GLN A 18 -15.39 -3.21 16.34
N MET A 19 -15.61 -3.98 15.28
CA MET A 19 -14.78 -4.02 14.09
C MET A 19 -15.63 -3.67 12.87
N GLU A 20 -15.15 -2.73 12.07
CA GLU A 20 -15.78 -2.32 10.81
C GLU A 20 -14.86 -2.67 9.66
N LEU A 21 -15.19 -3.73 8.94
CA LEU A 21 -14.45 -4.21 7.79
C LEU A 21 -15.03 -3.54 6.54
N SER A 22 -14.18 -3.00 5.68
CA SER A 22 -14.57 -2.38 4.42
C SER A 22 -13.62 -2.79 3.30
N TYR A 23 -14.19 -3.10 2.13
CA TYR A 23 -13.48 -3.28 0.87
C TYR A 23 -13.62 -2.01 0.03
N TYR A 24 -12.51 -1.49 -0.51
CA TYR A 24 -12.49 -0.22 -1.25
C TYR A 24 -12.13 -0.35 -2.74
N GLY A 25 -11.72 -1.53 -3.17
CA GLY A 25 -11.24 -1.80 -4.53
C GLY A 25 -9.97 -2.65 -4.54
N ARG A 26 -9.54 -3.01 -5.75
CA ARG A 26 -8.31 -3.79 -5.97
C ARG A 26 -7.09 -2.94 -5.69
N ALA A 27 -6.07 -3.55 -5.09
CA ALA A 27 -4.80 -2.89 -4.80
C ALA A 27 -3.68 -3.95 -4.74
N HIS A 28 -3.15 -4.26 -3.56
CA HIS A 28 -2.15 -5.31 -3.34
C HIS A 28 -2.65 -6.68 -3.84
N THR A 29 -3.91 -7.00 -3.54
CA THR A 29 -4.67 -8.15 -4.06
C THR A 29 -6.06 -7.72 -4.54
N SER A 30 -6.89 -8.67 -4.98
CA SER A 30 -8.32 -8.43 -5.25
C SER A 30 -9.22 -8.45 -4.00
N GLY A 31 -8.66 -8.76 -2.83
CA GLY A 31 -9.39 -8.99 -1.58
C GLY A 31 -8.94 -8.12 -0.40
N ASP A 32 -8.22 -7.02 -0.66
CA ASP A 32 -7.68 -6.17 0.40
C ASP A 32 -8.79 -5.48 1.21
N ILE A 33 -8.79 -5.69 2.53
CA ILE A 33 -9.78 -5.10 3.43
C ILE A 33 -9.10 -4.14 4.40
N VAL A 34 -9.81 -3.09 4.78
CA VAL A 34 -9.45 -2.25 5.93
C VAL A 34 -10.37 -2.58 7.09
N ILE A 35 -9.81 -2.74 8.28
CA ILE A 35 -10.54 -2.99 9.52
C ILE A 35 -10.39 -1.79 10.43
N VAL A 36 -11.48 -1.10 10.74
CA VAL A 36 -11.49 0.01 11.71
C VAL A 36 -11.98 -0.49 13.06
N PHE A 37 -11.33 -0.03 14.12
CA PHE A 37 -11.67 -0.25 15.53
C PHE A 37 -12.05 1.10 16.15
N PRO A 38 -13.33 1.52 16.07
CA PRO A 38 -13.71 2.90 16.35
C PRO A 38 -13.39 3.37 17.77
N SER A 39 -13.60 2.50 18.77
CA SER A 39 -13.31 2.82 20.19
C SER A 39 -11.81 3.00 20.46
N MET A 40 -10.95 2.50 19.58
CA MET A 40 -9.50 2.60 19.68
C MET A 40 -8.91 3.66 18.75
N ARG A 41 -9.73 4.29 17.89
CA ARG A 41 -9.28 5.22 16.84
C ARG A 41 -8.16 4.63 15.98
N LEU A 42 -8.29 3.34 15.67
CA LEU A 42 -7.26 2.53 15.01
C LEU A 42 -7.80 1.87 13.75
N ALA A 43 -6.98 1.77 12.71
CA ALA A 43 -7.26 0.97 11.52
C ALA A 43 -6.14 -0.04 11.24
N HIS A 44 -6.50 -1.27 10.93
CA HIS A 44 -5.59 -2.26 10.34
C HIS A 44 -5.79 -2.24 8.82
N VAL A 45 -4.73 -1.93 8.09
CA VAL A 45 -4.78 -1.72 6.63
C VAL A 45 -4.06 -2.81 5.84
N GLY A 46 -3.36 -3.73 6.52
CA GLY A 46 -2.64 -4.82 5.87
C GLY A 46 -1.63 -4.30 4.86
N ASP A 47 -1.53 -4.96 3.71
CA ASP A 47 -0.52 -4.64 2.69
C ASP A 47 -0.95 -3.51 1.73
N LEU A 48 -2.13 -2.91 1.95
CA LEU A 48 -2.43 -1.57 1.40
C LEU A 48 -1.38 -0.54 1.87
N PHE A 49 -0.76 -0.81 3.01
CA PHE A 49 0.45 -0.14 3.47
C PHE A 49 1.33 -1.14 4.22
N ALA A 50 2.15 -1.89 3.50
CA ALA A 50 3.08 -2.85 4.10
C ALA A 50 4.35 -2.17 4.65
N TRP A 51 4.85 -1.16 3.93
CA TRP A 51 6.04 -0.36 4.24
C TRP A 51 5.97 0.94 3.44
N ARG A 52 6.86 1.90 3.74
CA ARG A 52 6.99 3.12 2.94
C ARG A 52 7.76 2.84 1.64
N GLY A 53 7.23 3.30 0.51
CA GLY A 53 7.85 3.15 -0.81
C GLY A 53 6.98 2.39 -1.81
N VAL A 54 7.60 1.81 -2.83
CA VAL A 54 6.90 1.06 -3.86
C VAL A 54 6.12 -0.07 -3.20
N PRO A 55 4.79 -0.13 -3.36
CA PRO A 55 4.00 -1.23 -2.80
C PRO A 55 4.48 -2.55 -3.43
N ARG A 56 4.11 -3.68 -2.83
CA ARG A 56 4.24 -4.97 -3.51
C ARG A 56 2.91 -5.28 -4.15
N LEU A 57 2.90 -5.77 -5.38
CA LEU A 57 1.69 -6.24 -6.05
C LEU A 57 1.67 -7.77 -6.14
N PHE A 58 0.49 -8.38 -5.95
CA PHE A 58 0.23 -9.76 -6.36
C PHE A 58 -0.82 -9.77 -7.49
N ALA A 59 -0.32 -9.70 -8.73
CA ALA A 59 -1.17 -9.69 -9.92
C ALA A 59 -1.92 -11.02 -10.11
N GLU A 60 -1.30 -12.13 -9.72
CA GLU A 60 -1.87 -13.48 -9.68
C GLU A 60 -3.09 -13.58 -8.76
N ASP A 61 -3.12 -12.79 -7.68
CA ASP A 61 -4.23 -12.70 -6.73
C ASP A 61 -5.23 -11.59 -7.11
N GLY A 62 -5.11 -11.06 -8.33
CA GLY A 62 -5.99 -10.03 -8.87
C GLY A 62 -5.70 -8.64 -8.31
N GLY A 63 -4.50 -8.36 -7.80
CA GLY A 63 -4.05 -6.99 -7.51
C GLY A 63 -4.13 -6.07 -8.73
N SER A 64 -4.12 -4.75 -8.49
CA SER A 64 -4.08 -3.74 -9.56
C SER A 64 -3.21 -2.54 -9.17
N THR A 65 -2.10 -2.35 -9.88
CA THR A 65 -1.27 -1.14 -9.75
C THR A 65 -2.06 0.09 -10.19
N ILE A 66 -2.86 -0.02 -11.26
CA ILE A 66 -3.56 1.12 -11.83
C ILE A 66 -4.71 1.60 -10.93
N GLN A 67 -5.38 0.71 -10.21
CA GLN A 67 -6.49 1.06 -9.31
C GLN A 67 -6.04 1.40 -7.88
N PHE A 68 -4.80 1.04 -7.50
CA PHE A 68 -4.28 1.23 -6.16
C PHE A 68 -4.47 2.66 -5.63
N PRO A 69 -4.09 3.74 -6.36
CA PRO A 69 -4.24 5.11 -5.86
C PRO A 69 -5.70 5.46 -5.54
N ASP A 70 -6.64 5.02 -6.38
CA ASP A 70 -8.07 5.26 -6.19
C ASP A 70 -8.61 4.47 -4.99
N THR A 71 -8.16 3.23 -4.81
CA THR A 71 -8.52 2.40 -3.65
C THR A 71 -8.08 3.06 -2.34
N LEU A 72 -6.83 3.54 -2.26
CA LEU A 72 -6.33 4.27 -1.08
C LEU A 72 -7.08 5.58 -0.86
N THR A 73 -7.34 6.34 -1.93
CA THR A 73 -8.09 7.59 -1.87
C THR A 73 -9.50 7.38 -1.31
N LYS A 74 -10.22 6.36 -1.80
CA LYS A 74 -11.56 5.98 -1.30
C LYS A 74 -11.51 5.59 0.17
N ALA A 75 -10.56 4.76 0.57
CA ALA A 75 -10.41 4.31 1.96
C ALA A 75 -10.18 5.50 2.91
N GLN A 76 -9.19 6.34 2.62
CA GLN A 76 -8.84 7.49 3.46
C GLN A 76 -9.91 8.58 3.48
N ALA A 77 -10.68 8.73 2.40
CA ALA A 77 -11.82 9.64 2.37
C ALA A 77 -13.00 9.14 3.22
N ALA A 78 -13.23 7.83 3.27
CA ALA A 78 -14.36 7.23 3.99
C ALA A 78 -14.11 7.07 5.50
N ILE A 79 -12.88 6.78 5.90
CA ILE A 79 -12.54 6.54 7.30
C ILE A 79 -12.39 7.87 8.05
N LYS A 80 -12.91 7.93 9.28
CA LYS A 80 -12.90 9.11 10.14
C LYS A 80 -12.47 8.73 11.55
N ASN A 81 -11.94 9.71 12.28
CA ASN A 81 -11.58 9.56 13.70
C ASN A 81 -10.58 8.42 13.99
N VAL A 82 -9.67 8.15 13.06
CA VAL A 82 -8.53 7.24 13.25
C VAL A 82 -7.25 8.06 13.25
N ASP A 83 -6.35 7.80 14.19
CA ASP A 83 -5.02 8.41 14.26
C ASP A 83 -3.88 7.38 14.21
N THR A 84 -4.20 6.10 14.36
CA THR A 84 -3.25 5.00 14.46
C THR A 84 -3.50 3.94 13.39
N ILE A 85 -2.44 3.46 12.75
CA ILE A 85 -2.46 2.48 11.66
C ILE A 85 -1.64 1.26 12.04
N ILE A 86 -2.23 0.08 11.91
CA ILE A 86 -1.50 -1.19 11.87
C ILE A 86 -1.29 -1.57 10.41
N THR A 87 -0.02 -1.64 10.02
CA THR A 87 0.45 -2.03 8.69
C THR A 87 0.59 -3.55 8.58
N GLY A 88 0.83 -4.05 7.38
CA GLY A 88 1.04 -5.49 7.19
C GLY A 88 2.42 -6.00 7.64
N HIS A 89 3.48 -5.19 7.51
CA HIS A 89 4.87 -5.61 7.73
C HIS A 89 5.76 -4.54 8.37
N ASN A 90 5.15 -3.54 9.03
CA ASN A 90 5.90 -2.47 9.70
C ASN A 90 5.40 -2.29 11.15
N THR A 91 6.03 -1.36 11.86
CA THR A 91 5.59 -0.94 13.18
C THR A 91 4.25 -0.22 13.11
N VAL A 92 3.69 0.08 14.28
CA VAL A 92 2.46 0.86 14.38
C VAL A 92 2.76 2.29 13.92
N MET A 93 1.99 2.77 12.95
CA MET A 93 2.21 4.07 12.29
C MET A 93 1.10 5.07 12.60
N LYS A 94 1.34 6.34 12.27
CA LYS A 94 0.33 7.40 12.37
C LYS A 94 -0.53 7.41 11.11
N TRP A 95 -1.75 7.94 11.24
CA TRP A 95 -2.62 8.18 10.09
C TRP A 95 -1.94 8.96 8.96
N GLN A 96 -1.12 9.95 9.30
CA GLN A 96 -0.39 10.76 8.32
C GLN A 96 0.57 9.91 7.47
N ASP A 97 1.19 8.87 8.03
CA ASP A 97 2.09 8.00 7.29
C ASP A 97 1.35 7.24 6.17
N TRP A 98 0.09 6.87 6.43
CA TRP A 98 -0.74 6.24 5.41
C TRP A 98 -1.17 7.24 4.33
N VAL A 99 -1.45 8.49 4.68
CA VAL A 99 -1.71 9.57 3.72
C VAL A 99 -0.50 9.79 2.82
N ASP A 100 0.70 9.82 3.38
CA ASP A 100 1.95 9.98 2.62
C ASP A 100 2.18 8.78 1.69
N GLN A 101 1.84 7.55 2.12
CA GLN A 101 1.89 6.38 1.27
C GLN A 101 0.90 6.47 0.09
N ARG A 102 -0.33 6.96 0.30
CA ARG A 102 -1.28 7.19 -0.80
C ARG A 102 -0.68 8.15 -1.82
N ASP A 103 -0.13 9.26 -1.37
CA ASP A 103 0.48 10.26 -2.23
C ASP A 103 1.66 9.69 -3.03
N PHE A 104 2.48 8.86 -2.39
CA PHE A 104 3.58 8.17 -3.05
C PHE A 104 3.06 7.24 -4.15
N VAL A 105 2.07 6.39 -3.84
CA VAL A 105 1.46 5.45 -4.78
C VAL A 105 0.80 6.19 -5.95
N ALA A 106 0.14 7.32 -5.69
CA ALA A 106 -0.44 8.16 -6.74
C ALA A 106 0.64 8.71 -7.69
N GLU A 107 1.74 9.22 -7.15
CA GLU A 107 2.86 9.73 -7.96
C GLU A 107 3.55 8.62 -8.76
N TYR A 108 3.77 7.46 -8.14
CA TYR A 108 4.30 6.27 -8.78
C TYR A 108 3.46 5.87 -10.01
N VAL A 109 2.15 5.71 -9.82
CA VAL A 109 1.24 5.29 -10.90
C VAL A 109 1.12 6.36 -11.97
N ARG A 110 1.14 7.65 -11.61
CA ARG A 110 1.15 8.77 -12.56
C ARG A 110 2.36 8.69 -13.49
N GLN A 111 3.55 8.41 -12.96
CA GLN A 111 4.78 8.29 -13.77
C GLN A 111 4.73 7.09 -14.71
N ILE A 112 4.25 5.93 -14.24
CA ILE A 112 4.02 4.75 -15.09
C ILE A 112 3.10 5.09 -16.25
N GLN A 113 1.93 5.67 -15.96
CA GLN A 113 0.94 6.01 -16.99
C GLN A 113 1.49 7.02 -18.01
N ALA A 114 2.26 8.00 -17.56
CA ALA A 114 2.90 8.97 -18.44
C ALA A 114 3.94 8.32 -19.36
N ALA A 115 4.79 7.42 -18.83
CA ALA A 115 5.78 6.68 -19.60
C ALA A 115 5.12 5.75 -20.63
N PHE A 116 4.08 5.02 -20.21
CA PHE A 116 3.29 4.15 -21.08
C PHE A 116 2.66 4.94 -22.24
N LYS A 117 2.00 6.07 -21.94
CA LYS A 117 1.39 6.94 -22.96
C LYS A 117 2.42 7.52 -23.93
N ALA A 118 3.65 7.73 -23.47
CA ALA A 118 4.76 8.19 -24.31
C ALA A 118 5.43 7.06 -25.12
N GLY A 119 4.93 5.82 -25.04
CA GLY A 119 5.47 4.67 -25.77
C GLY A 119 6.82 4.17 -25.24
N LYS A 120 7.21 4.54 -24.02
CA LYS A 120 8.46 4.09 -23.41
C LYS A 120 8.39 2.62 -23.00
N SER A 121 9.51 1.91 -23.09
CA SER A 121 9.62 0.56 -22.52
C SER A 121 9.50 0.58 -20.99
N VAL A 122 9.27 -0.59 -20.38
CA VAL A 122 9.27 -0.72 -18.91
C VAL A 122 10.62 -0.32 -18.32
N ASP A 123 11.72 -0.70 -18.98
CA ASP A 123 13.07 -0.33 -18.52
C ASP A 123 13.31 1.18 -18.58
N ASP A 124 12.88 1.85 -19.65
CA ASP A 124 12.98 3.30 -19.77
C ASP A 124 12.06 4.03 -18.77
N ALA A 125 10.90 3.46 -18.46
CA ALA A 125 9.98 3.99 -17.46
C ALA A 125 10.63 3.95 -16.07
N VAL A 126 11.16 2.78 -15.66
CA VAL A 126 11.82 2.59 -14.37
C VAL A 126 13.06 3.48 -14.25
N ALA A 127 13.92 3.52 -15.29
CA ALA A 127 15.13 4.34 -15.28
C ALA A 127 14.82 5.85 -15.24
N GLY A 128 13.67 6.27 -15.75
CA GLY A 128 13.22 7.66 -15.78
C GLY A 128 12.45 8.11 -14.54
N MET A 129 12.18 7.24 -13.56
CA MET A 129 11.40 7.61 -12.38
C MET A 129 12.17 8.53 -11.45
N THR A 130 11.46 9.53 -10.93
CA THR A 130 12.00 10.49 -9.97
C THR A 130 11.08 10.58 -8.76
N TRP A 131 11.65 10.67 -7.57
CA TRP A 131 10.88 10.62 -6.33
C TRP A 131 11.05 11.93 -5.55
N PRO A 132 9.95 12.58 -5.13
CA PRO A 132 10.03 13.73 -4.24
C PRO A 132 10.71 13.38 -2.91
N ASP A 133 11.65 14.22 -2.46
CA ASP A 133 12.43 14.02 -1.22
C ASP A 133 11.56 13.78 0.02
N ARG A 134 10.34 14.34 0.05
CA ARG A 134 9.37 14.15 1.15
C ARG A 134 8.98 12.69 1.41
N PHE A 135 9.21 11.82 0.45
CA PHE A 135 8.88 10.40 0.55
C PHE A 135 10.08 9.53 0.97
N LYS A 136 11.29 10.09 1.14
CA LYS A 136 12.47 9.34 1.57
C LYS A 136 12.22 8.69 2.93
N VAL A 137 12.61 7.43 3.07
CA VAL A 137 12.46 6.66 4.31
C VAL A 137 13.82 6.58 4.98
N CYS A 138 14.01 7.28 6.09
CA CYS A 138 15.19 7.11 6.92
C CYS A 138 14.91 6.05 7.99
N PRO A 139 15.89 5.21 8.37
CA PRO A 139 15.77 4.39 9.56
C PRO A 139 15.59 5.33 10.75
N GLN A 140 14.37 5.40 11.27
CA GLN A 140 14.15 5.94 12.60
C GLN A 140 14.31 4.77 13.55
N ASN A 141 15.08 4.97 14.62
CA ASN A 141 15.43 4.01 15.66
C ASN A 141 14.21 3.28 16.25
N ASP A 142 13.69 2.28 15.55
CA ASP A 142 12.50 1.55 15.93
C ASP A 142 12.88 0.08 16.17
N THR A 143 12.92 -0.29 17.46
CA THR A 143 13.41 -1.59 17.94
C THR A 143 12.54 -2.78 17.53
N PHE A 144 11.35 -2.55 16.97
CA PHE A 144 10.49 -3.62 16.47
C PHE A 144 10.92 -4.15 15.08
N VAL A 145 11.71 -3.36 14.34
CA VAL A 145 12.18 -3.72 13.00
C VAL A 145 13.34 -4.73 13.07
N SER A 146 14.07 -4.79 14.20
CA SER A 146 15.33 -5.55 14.32
C SER A 146 15.23 -7.06 14.06
N GLN A 147 14.05 -7.68 14.25
CA GLN A 147 13.86 -9.11 14.00
C GLN A 147 13.62 -9.40 12.50
N TYR A 148 12.83 -8.57 11.81
CA TYR A 148 12.63 -8.69 10.36
C TYR A 148 13.87 -8.21 9.58
N ASP A 149 14.59 -7.23 10.12
CA ASP A 149 15.86 -6.71 9.59
C ASP A 149 16.97 -7.76 9.55
N ALA A 150 16.98 -8.69 10.53
CA ALA A 150 17.93 -9.80 10.56
C ALA A 150 17.68 -10.80 9.42
N ASP A 151 16.42 -11.01 9.06
CA ASP A 151 16.02 -11.93 7.99
C ASP A 151 16.15 -11.29 6.59
N TYR A 152 16.19 -9.95 6.51
CA TYR A 152 16.27 -9.22 5.25
C TYR A 152 17.21 -7.98 5.25
N PRO A 153 18.53 -8.18 5.37
CA PRO A 153 19.52 -7.11 5.56
C PRO A 153 19.74 -6.15 4.36
N LYS A 154 19.05 -6.35 3.24
CA LYS A 154 19.19 -5.51 2.03
C LYS A 154 18.40 -4.20 2.09
N PHE A 155 17.65 -3.95 3.16
CA PHE A 155 16.55 -2.98 3.11
C PHE A 155 16.77 -1.62 3.76
N HIS A 156 17.74 -1.39 4.66
CA HIS A 156 17.74 -0.12 5.42
C HIS A 156 19.11 0.35 5.95
N ASN A 157 20.03 0.77 5.09
CA ASN A 157 21.20 1.55 5.52
C ASN A 157 21.36 2.94 4.89
N ASP A 158 20.52 3.29 3.91
CA ASP A 158 20.51 4.64 3.31
C ASP A 158 19.07 5.13 3.25
N CYS A 159 18.84 6.43 3.52
CA CYS A 159 17.52 7.07 3.47
C CYS A 159 16.90 7.02 2.05
N THR A 160 16.47 5.83 1.64
CA THR A 160 16.15 5.45 0.27
C THR A 160 14.73 4.96 0.17
N TYR A 161 14.21 4.97 -1.05
CA TYR A 161 12.92 4.39 -1.36
C TYR A 161 13.07 2.89 -1.46
N ARG A 162 12.11 2.14 -0.92
CA ARG A 162 12.04 0.73 -1.26
C ARG A 162 11.58 0.60 -2.71
N THR A 163 12.45 0.07 -3.58
CA THR A 163 12.22 -0.08 -5.03
C THR A 163 12.50 -1.49 -5.55
N ASP A 164 12.60 -2.49 -4.67
CA ASP A 164 12.88 -3.88 -5.04
C ASP A 164 11.82 -4.48 -5.98
N GLN A 165 10.56 -4.07 -5.83
CA GLN A 165 9.45 -4.48 -6.70
C GLN A 165 9.24 -3.57 -7.91
N LEU A 166 10.03 -2.50 -8.07
CA LEU A 166 9.73 -1.42 -8.99
C LEU A 166 9.57 -1.89 -10.44
N LYS A 167 10.52 -2.68 -10.94
CA LYS A 167 10.47 -3.18 -12.32
C LYS A 167 9.32 -4.16 -12.52
N THR A 168 9.15 -5.08 -11.59
CA THR A 168 8.09 -6.10 -11.62
C THR A 168 6.70 -5.44 -11.62
N ASP A 169 6.45 -4.52 -10.70
CA ASP A 169 5.14 -3.85 -10.56
C ASP A 169 4.87 -2.86 -11.71
N THR A 170 5.91 -2.26 -12.29
CA THR A 170 5.80 -1.46 -13.51
C THR A 170 5.43 -2.34 -14.70
N GLN A 171 6.02 -3.52 -14.84
CA GLN A 171 5.64 -4.49 -15.86
C GLN A 171 4.16 -4.90 -15.72
N TYR A 172 3.71 -5.22 -14.50
CA TYR A 172 2.31 -5.55 -14.26
C TYR A 172 1.36 -4.39 -14.59
N ALA A 173 1.76 -3.15 -14.29
CA ALA A 173 0.97 -1.99 -14.65
C ALA A 173 0.86 -1.82 -16.17
N TYR A 174 1.95 -2.05 -16.91
CA TYR A 174 1.94 -2.06 -18.38
C TYR A 174 1.03 -3.16 -18.94
N ASP A 175 1.11 -4.36 -18.38
CA ASP A 175 0.24 -5.48 -18.78
C ASP A 175 -1.24 -5.18 -18.47
N GLU A 176 -1.54 -4.49 -17.37
CA GLU A 176 -2.91 -4.04 -17.04
C GLU A 176 -3.39 -2.96 -18.03
N LEU A 177 -2.54 -2.00 -18.39
CA LEU A 177 -2.88 -0.93 -19.32
C LEU A 177 -3.12 -1.45 -20.75
N ASN A 178 -2.34 -2.43 -21.20
CA ASN A 178 -2.51 -3.06 -22.51
C ASN A 178 -3.79 -3.92 -22.66
N LYS A 179 -4.43 -4.29 -21.54
CA LYS A 179 -5.69 -5.06 -21.54
C LYS A 179 -6.94 -4.19 -21.68
N LYS A 180 -6.80 -2.86 -21.58
CA LYS A 180 -7.90 -1.88 -21.69
C LYS A 180 -8.00 -1.34 -23.11
#